data_AF-W4V4N5-F1
#
_entry.id   AF-W4V4N5-F1
#
_cell.length_a   1.000
_cell.length_b   1.000
_cell.length_c   1.000
_cell.angle_alpha   90.00
_cell.angle_beta   90.00
_cell.angle_gamma   90.00
#
_symmetry.space_group_name_H-M   'P 1'
#
loop_
_entity.id
_entity.type
_entity.pdbx_description
1 polymer ?
#
loop_
_entity_poly.entity_id
_entity_poly.type
_entity_poly.pdbx_seq_one_letter_code
_entity_poly.pdbx_strand_id
1 'polypeptide(L)'
;MRITNNMIVNNMINHIGKNLARMDKYQQMLATGKKITVPSDDPVVAARALKLRTDVAQIEQYKTNVKDAISWLEITESALRNVGDILQRARELAVQASSGTATEEDTRKIQQEVEQLRNQLIKLGNSTYAGRYIFSGFKTNTKLLNDDGTFAIDVANTEEIIYQIGISDNININVTGGDLFNAGSDATAPLKGKLFEDFDNYIAALNSGDHSLISDAITAIDENFSHLLRIRADVGARYNRLELTSDRLI
;
A
#
# COMPACT_ATOMS: atom_id res chain seq x y z
N MET A 1 -2.29 45.62 68.01
CA MET A 1 -3.37 44.62 67.87
C MET A 1 -3.14 43.50 68.88
N ARG A 2 -4.18 43.04 69.60
CA ARG A 2 -4.10 41.89 70.51
C ARG A 2 -4.32 40.59 69.73
N ILE A 3 -3.38 39.66 69.83
CA ILE A 3 -3.56 38.29 69.32
C ILE A 3 -4.42 37.54 70.34
N THR A 4 -5.62 37.11 69.96
CA THR A 4 -6.50 36.29 70.83
C THR A 4 -6.14 34.82 70.70
N ASN A 5 -6.32 34.04 71.78
CA ASN A 5 -6.07 32.60 71.79
C ASN A 5 -6.81 31.86 70.65
N ASN A 6 -8.04 32.31 70.33
CA ASN A 6 -8.82 31.80 69.20
C ASN A 6 -8.15 32.01 67.84
N MET A 7 -7.40 33.11 67.65
CA MET A 7 -6.65 33.35 66.42
C MET A 7 -5.47 32.39 66.28
N ILE A 8 -4.80 32.04 67.39
CA ILE A 8 -3.71 31.04 67.41
C ILE A 8 -4.25 29.65 67.06
N VAL A 9 -5.37 29.25 67.66
CA VAL A 9 -6.03 27.96 67.40
C VAL A 9 -6.51 27.87 65.94
N ASN A 10 -7.14 28.91 65.39
CA ASN A 10 -7.58 28.92 63.99
C ASN A 10 -6.41 28.86 63.01
N ASN A 11 -5.29 29.55 63.31
CA ASN A 11 -4.08 29.43 62.51
C ASN A 11 -3.53 27.99 62.57
N MET A 12 -3.51 27.36 63.74
CA MET A 12 -3.07 25.97 63.90
C MET A 12 -3.92 25.00 63.07
N ILE A 13 -5.26 25.12 63.12
CA ILE A 13 -6.17 24.28 62.31
C ILE A 13 -5.91 24.49 60.81
N ASN A 14 -5.74 25.73 60.36
CA ASN A 14 -5.40 26.05 58.97
C ASN A 14 -4.04 25.44 58.55
N HIS A 15 -3.04 25.44 59.43
CA HIS A 15 -1.75 24.81 59.16
C HIS A 15 -1.85 23.28 59.08
N ILE A 16 -2.62 22.64 59.97
CA ILE A 16 -2.88 21.20 59.92
C ILE A 16 -3.58 20.82 58.62
N GLY A 17 -4.63 21.57 58.22
CA GLY A 17 -5.32 21.36 56.95
C GLY A 17 -4.39 21.46 55.74
N LYS A 18 -3.51 22.46 55.71
CA LYS A 18 -2.47 22.60 54.65
C LYS A 18 -1.48 21.44 54.64
N ASN A 19 -1.10 20.92 55.81
CA ASN A 19 -0.18 19.79 55.91
C ASN A 19 -0.82 18.48 55.45
N LEU A 20 -2.08 18.22 55.82
CA LEU A 20 -2.82 17.05 55.34
C LEU A 20 -2.97 17.08 53.81
N ALA A 21 -3.29 18.24 53.22
CA ALA A 21 -3.36 18.38 51.76
C ALA A 21 -2.02 18.13 51.06
N ARG A 22 -0.90 18.58 51.66
CA ARG A 22 0.45 18.28 51.13
C ARG A 22 0.79 16.80 51.24
N MET A 23 0.44 16.17 52.36
CA MET A 23 0.66 14.73 52.57
C MET A 23 -0.12 13.90 51.55
N ASP A 24 -1.41 14.21 51.34
CA ASP A 24 -2.25 13.56 50.34
C ASP A 24 -1.65 13.69 48.93
N LYS A 25 -1.21 14.91 48.55
CA LYS A 25 -0.53 15.12 47.26
C LYS A 25 0.72 14.26 47.10
N TYR A 26 1.59 14.19 48.11
CA TYR A 26 2.79 13.35 48.03
C TYR A 26 2.46 11.85 48.01
N GLN A 27 1.43 11.42 48.74
CA GLN A 27 0.93 10.04 48.69
C GLN A 27 0.40 9.70 47.29
N GLN A 28 -0.32 10.62 46.62
CA GLN A 28 -0.77 10.44 45.23
C GLN A 28 0.42 10.38 44.25
N MET A 29 1.43 11.24 44.42
CA MET A 29 2.64 11.19 43.60
C MET A 29 3.40 9.87 43.78
N LEU A 30 3.50 9.35 45.01
CA LEU A 30 4.10 8.05 45.30
C LEU A 30 3.29 6.89 44.72
N ALA A 31 1.96 6.92 44.86
CA ALA A 31 1.09 5.87 44.36
C ALA A 31 1.07 5.81 42.82
N THR A 32 1.11 6.97 42.15
CA THR A 32 1.07 7.06 40.68
C THR A 32 2.45 7.03 40.01
N GLY A 33 3.52 7.28 40.77
CA GLY A 33 4.87 7.52 40.24
C GLY A 33 4.97 8.80 39.40
N LYS A 34 3.92 9.62 39.32
CA LYS A 34 3.89 10.83 38.50
C LYS A 34 4.28 12.05 39.33
N LYS A 35 5.22 12.84 38.82
CA LYS A 35 5.60 14.12 39.42
C LYS A 35 4.46 15.15 39.37
N ILE A 36 3.56 15.04 38.40
CA ILE A 36 2.43 15.96 38.20
C ILE A 36 1.18 15.11 37.92
N THR A 37 0.12 15.32 38.70
CA THR A 37 -1.16 14.62 38.55
C THR A 37 -2.24 15.52 37.93
N VAL A 38 -2.19 16.83 38.22
CA VAL A 38 -3.12 17.83 37.70
C VAL A 38 -2.38 18.96 36.97
N PRO A 39 -2.93 19.52 35.88
CA PRO A 39 -2.29 20.62 35.16
C PRO A 39 -2.01 21.88 35.99
N SER A 40 -2.74 22.08 37.09
CA SER A 40 -2.55 23.21 38.00
C SER A 40 -1.26 23.14 38.83
N ASP A 41 -0.64 21.95 38.95
CA ASP A 41 0.59 21.78 39.73
C ASP A 41 1.81 22.40 39.06
N ASP A 42 1.91 22.24 37.75
CA ASP A 42 2.91 22.88 36.89
C ASP A 42 2.38 22.90 35.45
N PRO A 43 1.78 24.01 35.01
CA PRO A 43 1.16 24.09 33.69
C PRO A 43 2.16 23.96 32.55
N VAL A 44 3.43 24.35 32.76
CA VAL A 44 4.48 24.28 31.72
C VAL A 44 4.89 22.83 31.49
N VAL A 45 5.15 22.09 32.57
CA VAL A 45 5.52 20.67 32.46
C VAL A 45 4.31 19.83 32.03
N ALA A 46 3.10 20.15 32.50
CA ALA A 46 1.87 19.50 32.04
C ALA A 46 1.67 19.66 30.53
N ALA A 47 1.87 20.87 29.98
CA ALA A 47 1.78 21.11 28.54
C ALA A 47 2.81 20.30 27.74
N ARG A 48 4.07 20.25 28.20
CA ARG A 48 5.12 19.43 27.56
C ARG A 48 4.80 17.93 27.63
N ALA A 49 4.29 17.46 28.76
CA ALA A 49 3.91 16.05 28.93
C ALA A 49 2.73 15.67 28.02
N LEU A 50 1.73 16.56 27.86
CA LEU A 50 0.64 16.35 26.91
C LEU A 50 1.16 16.31 25.47
N LYS A 51 2.05 17.24 25.09
CA LYS A 51 2.68 17.21 23.77
C LYS A 51 3.40 15.89 23.53
N LEU A 52 4.25 15.46 24.45
CA LEU A 52 4.96 14.19 24.33
C LEU A 52 4.02 12.98 24.20
N ARG A 53 2.90 12.97 24.94
CA ARG A 53 1.88 11.92 24.81
C ARG A 53 1.23 11.91 23.43
N THR A 54 0.95 13.09 22.87
CA THR A 54 0.45 13.21 21.50
C THR A 54 1.49 12.72 20.50
N ASP A 55 2.76 13.11 20.66
CA ASP A 55 3.85 12.68 19.78
C ASP A 55 4.02 11.15 19.80
N VAL A 56 3.96 10.53 20.99
CA VAL A 56 3.98 9.06 21.14
C VAL A 56 2.78 8.41 20.45
N ALA A 57 1.57 8.94 20.64
CA ALA A 57 0.38 8.41 19.99
C ALA A 57 0.46 8.50 18.46
N GLN A 58 1.03 9.59 17.93
CA GLN A 58 1.28 9.75 16.50
C GLN A 58 2.31 8.73 15.98
N ILE A 59 3.40 8.51 16.72
CA ILE A 59 4.41 7.50 16.35
C ILE A 59 3.81 6.10 16.30
N GLU A 60 2.97 5.72 17.26
CA GLU A 60 2.30 4.41 17.25
C GLU A 60 1.32 4.27 16.06
N GLN A 61 0.65 5.35 15.67
CA GLN A 61 -0.14 5.36 14.43
C GLN A 61 0.75 5.20 13.19
N TYR A 62 1.89 5.88 13.12
CA TYR A 62 2.84 5.75 12.01
C TYR A 62 3.38 4.31 11.89
N LYS A 63 3.69 3.66 13.01
CA LYS A 63 4.08 2.23 13.01
C LYS A 63 3.01 1.34 12.41
N THR A 64 1.75 1.58 12.75
CA THR A 64 0.62 0.82 12.20
C THR A 64 0.47 1.07 10.70
N ASN A 65 0.52 2.34 10.28
CA ASN A 65 0.46 2.72 8.87
C ASN A 65 1.60 2.10 8.06
N VAL A 66 2.82 2.08 8.59
CA VAL A 66 3.99 1.46 7.93
C VAL A 66 3.79 -0.04 7.75
N LYS A 67 3.31 -0.74 8.79
CA LYS A 67 3.01 -2.19 8.68
C LYS A 67 1.94 -2.47 7.64
N ASP A 68 0.86 -1.70 7.63
CA ASP A 68 -0.22 -1.87 6.65
C ASP A 68 0.27 -1.58 5.22
N ALA A 69 1.11 -0.55 5.06
CA ALA A 69 1.74 -0.21 3.78
C ALA A 69 2.69 -1.32 3.29
N ILE A 70 3.50 -1.90 4.17
CA ILE A 70 4.38 -3.04 3.85
C ILE A 70 3.54 -4.20 3.33
N SER A 71 2.51 -4.63 4.08
CA SER A 71 1.65 -5.74 3.65
C SER A 71 0.91 -5.48 2.34
N TRP A 72 0.50 -4.22 2.08
CA TRP A 72 -0.07 -3.84 0.79
C TRP A 72 0.94 -4.00 -0.37
N LEU A 73 2.16 -3.49 -0.18
CA LEU A 73 3.22 -3.58 -1.19
C LEU A 73 3.71 -5.02 -1.40
N GLU A 74 3.76 -5.87 -0.37
CA GLU A 74 4.12 -7.28 -0.50
C GLU A 74 3.16 -8.04 -1.42
N ILE A 75 1.86 -7.82 -1.26
CA ILE A 75 0.84 -8.45 -2.10
C ILE A 75 0.90 -7.90 -3.52
N THR A 76 1.16 -6.59 -3.66
CA THR A 76 1.36 -5.97 -4.97
C THR A 76 2.58 -6.56 -5.67
N GLU A 77 3.73 -6.67 -5.00
CA GLU A 77 4.96 -7.29 -5.51
C GLU A 77 4.74 -8.77 -5.86
N SER A 78 3.99 -9.53 -5.05
CA SER A 78 3.64 -10.90 -5.37
C SER A 78 2.77 -11.00 -6.62
N ALA A 79 1.81 -10.10 -6.80
CA ALA A 79 0.98 -10.04 -8.00
C ALA A 79 1.84 -9.68 -9.23
N LEU A 80 2.72 -8.68 -9.12
CA LEU A 80 3.64 -8.27 -10.19
C LEU A 80 4.61 -9.39 -10.57
N ARG A 81 5.13 -10.16 -9.61
CA ARG A 81 5.97 -11.33 -9.88
C ARG A 81 5.23 -12.37 -10.71
N ASN A 82 4.00 -12.71 -10.32
CA ASN A 82 3.19 -13.67 -11.05
C ASN A 82 2.84 -13.17 -12.47
N VAL A 83 2.62 -11.86 -12.65
CA VAL A 83 2.46 -11.28 -14.00
C VAL A 83 3.75 -11.42 -14.81
N GLY A 84 4.91 -11.17 -14.21
CA GLY A 84 6.21 -11.35 -14.85
C GLY A 84 6.44 -12.79 -15.32
N ASP A 85 6.11 -13.78 -14.49
CA ASP A 85 6.21 -15.21 -14.84
C ASP A 85 5.29 -15.58 -16.00
N ILE A 86 4.07 -15.02 -16.03
CA ILE A 86 3.11 -15.19 -17.14
C ILE A 86 3.66 -14.58 -18.44
N LEU A 87 4.20 -13.36 -18.39
CA LEU A 87 4.78 -12.71 -19.56
C LEU A 87 5.99 -13.49 -20.09
N GLN A 88 6.84 -14.00 -19.20
CA GLN A 88 7.97 -14.84 -19.59
C GLN A 88 7.50 -16.14 -20.26
N ARG A 89 6.48 -16.80 -19.70
CA ARG A 89 5.91 -18.02 -20.31
C ARG A 89 5.27 -17.73 -21.66
N ALA A 90 4.51 -16.63 -21.78
CA ALA A 90 3.92 -16.22 -23.05
C ALA A 90 4.99 -15.95 -24.12
N ARG A 91 6.12 -15.34 -23.72
CA ARG A 91 7.28 -15.12 -24.59
C ARG A 91 7.91 -16.43 -25.07
N GLU A 92 8.11 -17.40 -24.18
CA GLU A 92 8.64 -18.72 -24.54
C GLU A 92 7.76 -19.41 -25.59
N LEU A 93 6.44 -19.39 -25.38
CA LEU A 93 5.46 -19.93 -26.30
C LEU A 93 5.46 -19.19 -27.64
N ALA A 94 5.62 -17.87 -27.64
CA ALA A 94 5.69 -17.05 -28.85
C ALA A 94 6.95 -17.37 -29.67
N VAL A 95 8.10 -17.53 -29.03
CA VAL A 95 9.35 -17.98 -29.69
C VAL A 95 9.18 -19.38 -30.27
N GLN A 96 8.56 -20.30 -29.52
CA GLN A 96 8.29 -21.66 -30.00
C GLN A 96 7.39 -21.66 -31.25
N ALA A 97 6.30 -20.88 -31.23
CA ALA A 97 5.40 -20.74 -32.37
C ALA A 97 6.04 -20.03 -33.58
N SER A 98 6.99 -19.11 -33.33
CA SER A 98 7.73 -18.41 -34.38
C SER A 98 8.74 -19.29 -35.11
N SER A 99 9.20 -20.38 -34.50
CA SER A 99 10.32 -21.20 -34.99
C SER A 99 10.09 -22.00 -36.30
N GLY A 100 8.99 -21.76 -37.03
CA GLY A 100 8.71 -22.30 -38.38
C GLY A 100 8.56 -23.83 -38.47
N THR A 101 8.78 -24.54 -37.37
CA THR A 101 8.74 -26.01 -37.28
C THR A 101 7.50 -26.53 -36.53
N ALA A 102 6.68 -25.61 -36.00
CA ALA A 102 5.46 -25.94 -35.27
C ALA A 102 4.38 -26.46 -36.23
N THR A 103 3.78 -27.60 -35.88
CA THR A 103 2.62 -28.11 -36.62
C THR A 103 1.35 -27.34 -36.25
N GLU A 104 0.30 -27.41 -37.08
CA GLU A 104 -1.00 -26.81 -36.74
C GLU A 104 -1.56 -27.33 -35.40
N GLU A 105 -1.28 -28.59 -35.05
CA GLU A 105 -1.68 -29.16 -33.77
C GLU A 105 -0.91 -28.54 -32.60
N ASP A 106 0.39 -28.30 -32.76
CA ASP A 106 1.23 -27.65 -31.74
C ASP A 106 0.81 -26.20 -31.54
N THR A 107 0.52 -25.47 -32.62
CA THR A 107 0.04 -24.08 -32.56
C THR A 107 -1.30 -23.99 -31.82
N ARG A 108 -2.22 -24.95 -32.00
CA ARG A 108 -3.48 -25.00 -31.24
C ARG A 108 -3.27 -25.27 -29.75
N LYS A 109 -2.32 -26.14 -29.38
CA LYS A 109 -1.98 -26.38 -27.96
C LYS A 109 -1.39 -25.13 -27.32
N ILE A 110 -0.48 -24.45 -28.03
CA ILE A 110 0.11 -23.18 -27.61
C ILE A 110 -1.00 -22.13 -27.42
N GLN A 111 -1.93 -22.01 -28.37
CA GLN A 111 -3.05 -21.08 -28.26
C GLN A 111 -3.87 -21.31 -26.99
N GLN A 112 -4.25 -22.56 -26.71
CA GLN A 112 -5.00 -22.89 -25.49
C GLN A 112 -4.25 -22.50 -24.22
N GLU A 113 -2.93 -22.70 -24.20
CA GLU A 113 -2.10 -22.29 -23.07
C GLU A 113 -2.06 -20.76 -22.91
N VAL A 114 -1.91 -20.02 -24.01
CA VAL A 114 -1.93 -18.55 -24.02
C VAL A 114 -3.27 -17.99 -23.57
N GLU A 115 -4.39 -18.61 -23.97
CA GLU A 115 -5.72 -18.25 -23.48
C GLU A 115 -5.86 -18.43 -21.95
N GLN A 116 -5.28 -19.51 -21.39
CA GLN A 116 -5.25 -19.71 -19.94
C GLN A 116 -4.37 -18.67 -19.24
N LEU A 117 -3.20 -18.36 -19.80
CA LEU A 117 -2.31 -17.32 -19.28
C LEU A 117 -3.00 -15.94 -19.25
N ARG A 118 -3.73 -15.59 -20.31
CA ARG A 118 -4.54 -14.38 -20.38
C ARG A 118 -5.62 -14.35 -19.30
N ASN A 119 -6.35 -15.45 -19.11
CA ASN A 119 -7.38 -15.53 -18.07
C ASN A 119 -6.78 -15.42 -16.66
N GLN A 120 -5.59 -15.99 -16.44
CA GLN A 120 -4.86 -15.84 -15.19
C GLN A 120 -4.40 -14.40 -14.97
N LEU A 121 -3.99 -13.70 -16.02
CA LEU A 121 -3.60 -12.29 -15.99
C LEU A 121 -4.76 -11.37 -15.58
N ILE A 122 -5.98 -11.64 -16.09
CA ILE A 122 -7.20 -10.94 -15.66
C ILE A 122 -7.49 -11.17 -14.17
N LYS A 123 -7.32 -12.41 -13.69
CA LYS A 123 -7.47 -12.72 -12.27
C LYS A 123 -6.46 -11.97 -11.41
N LEU A 124 -5.20 -11.88 -11.86
CA LEU A 124 -4.16 -11.13 -11.15
C LEU A 124 -4.45 -9.63 -11.14
N GLY A 125 -4.95 -9.06 -12.24
CA GLY A 125 -5.39 -7.66 -12.29
C GLY A 125 -6.57 -7.33 -11.36
N ASN A 126 -7.32 -8.36 -10.94
CA ASN A 126 -8.39 -8.28 -9.94
C ASN A 126 -7.96 -8.81 -8.56
N SER A 127 -6.66 -8.85 -8.26
CA SER A 127 -6.16 -9.24 -6.94
C SER A 127 -6.68 -8.32 -5.83
N THR A 128 -6.88 -8.89 -4.64
CA THR A 128 -7.40 -8.16 -3.48
C THR A 128 -6.49 -8.29 -2.27
N TYR A 129 -6.46 -7.23 -1.46
CA TYR A 129 -5.89 -7.25 -0.11
C TYR A 129 -6.96 -6.78 0.88
N ALA A 130 -7.24 -7.58 1.90
CA ALA A 130 -8.27 -7.29 2.90
C ALA A 130 -9.64 -6.90 2.29
N GLY A 131 -10.02 -7.53 1.18
CA GLY A 131 -11.27 -7.25 0.45
C GLY A 131 -11.25 -6.02 -0.46
N ARG A 132 -10.10 -5.35 -0.60
CA ARG A 132 -9.88 -4.17 -1.44
C ARG A 132 -9.09 -4.54 -2.69
N TYR A 133 -9.57 -4.12 -3.86
CA TYR A 133 -8.83 -4.32 -5.12
C TYR A 133 -7.60 -3.42 -5.18
N ILE A 134 -6.43 -4.03 -5.41
CA ILE A 134 -5.14 -3.32 -5.26
C ILE A 134 -4.79 -2.42 -6.45
N PHE A 135 -5.32 -2.73 -7.64
CA PHE A 135 -5.05 -2.02 -8.89
C PHE A 135 -6.15 -1.03 -9.31
N SER A 136 -7.22 -0.89 -8.50
CA SER A 136 -8.41 -0.12 -8.86
C SER A 136 -8.39 1.35 -8.41
N GLY A 137 -7.21 1.91 -8.12
CA GLY A 137 -7.07 3.31 -7.67
C GLY A 137 -7.88 3.58 -6.39
N PHE A 138 -8.65 4.66 -6.38
CA PHE A 138 -9.54 4.99 -5.26
C PHE A 138 -10.75 4.06 -5.16
N LYS A 139 -11.13 3.40 -6.25
CA LYS A 139 -12.33 2.55 -6.35
C LYS A 139 -12.06 1.12 -5.88
N THR A 140 -11.60 0.99 -4.63
CA THR A 140 -11.16 -0.29 -4.07
C THR A 140 -12.26 -1.34 -3.84
N ASN A 141 -13.54 -0.99 -4.04
CA ASN A 141 -14.68 -1.90 -3.85
C ASN A 141 -15.15 -2.58 -5.16
N THR A 142 -14.56 -2.22 -6.30
CA THR A 142 -14.99 -2.66 -7.63
C THR A 142 -13.82 -3.32 -8.35
N LYS A 143 -14.10 -4.41 -9.08
CA LYS A 143 -13.10 -5.06 -9.93
C LYS A 143 -12.59 -4.08 -11.00
N LEU A 144 -11.29 -4.15 -11.30
CA LEU A 144 -10.68 -3.33 -12.35
C LEU A 144 -11.07 -3.84 -13.74
N LEU A 145 -10.99 -5.16 -13.92
CA LEU A 145 -11.14 -5.81 -15.22
C LEU A 145 -12.41 -6.65 -15.28
N ASN A 146 -13.09 -6.58 -16.42
CA ASN A 146 -14.10 -7.56 -16.79
C ASN A 146 -13.44 -8.86 -17.27
N ASP A 147 -14.26 -9.90 -17.42
CA ASP A 147 -13.81 -11.25 -17.79
C ASP A 147 -13.23 -11.27 -19.22
N ASP A 148 -13.57 -10.25 -20.03
CA ASP A 148 -13.06 -10.05 -21.39
C ASP A 148 -11.75 -9.23 -21.45
N GLY A 149 -11.20 -8.80 -20.31
CA GLY A 149 -9.99 -7.98 -20.22
C GLY A 149 -10.20 -6.48 -20.47
N THR A 150 -11.44 -6.02 -20.62
CA THR A 150 -11.79 -4.59 -20.67
C THR A 150 -11.79 -3.98 -19.28
N PHE A 151 -11.44 -2.69 -19.17
CA PHE A 151 -11.59 -1.96 -17.93
C PHE A 151 -13.07 -1.80 -17.59
N ALA A 152 -13.44 -2.22 -16.38
CA ALA A 152 -14.79 -2.06 -15.84
C ALA A 152 -15.02 -0.68 -15.23
N ILE A 153 -13.93 0.02 -14.88
CA ILE A 153 -13.92 1.33 -14.22
C ILE A 153 -12.86 2.22 -14.82
N ASP A 154 -13.09 3.53 -14.79
CA ASP A 154 -12.04 4.52 -15.03
C ASP A 154 -11.14 4.64 -13.81
N VAL A 155 -9.83 4.57 -14.00
CA VAL A 155 -8.81 4.82 -12.98
C VAL A 155 -7.72 5.68 -13.60
N ALA A 156 -7.58 6.90 -13.10
CA ALA A 156 -6.48 7.76 -13.49
C ALA A 156 -5.20 7.38 -12.75
N ASN A 157 -4.04 7.50 -13.40
CA ASN A 157 -2.74 7.22 -12.79
C ASN A 157 -2.36 8.23 -11.69
N THR A 158 -3.13 9.31 -11.54
CA THR A 158 -3.01 10.28 -10.45
C THR A 158 -3.76 9.88 -9.17
N GLU A 159 -4.50 8.78 -9.19
CA GLU A 159 -5.25 8.28 -8.03
C GLU A 159 -4.33 7.57 -7.02
N GLU A 160 -3.51 8.35 -6.32
CA GLU A 160 -2.53 7.85 -5.35
C GLU A 160 -3.12 7.67 -3.94
N ILE A 161 -2.99 6.47 -3.36
CA ILE A 161 -3.35 6.23 -1.97
C ILE A 161 -2.14 6.55 -1.09
N ILE A 162 -2.21 7.67 -0.37
CA ILE A 162 -1.10 8.19 0.43
C ILE A 162 -1.25 7.80 1.90
N TYR A 163 -0.20 7.17 2.44
CA TYR A 163 -0.08 6.87 3.87
C TYR A 163 0.95 7.79 4.51
N GLN A 164 0.60 8.31 5.70
CA GLN A 164 1.54 9.08 6.51
C GLN A 164 2.35 8.14 7.39
N ILE A 165 3.67 8.16 7.21
CA ILE A 165 4.62 7.27 7.90
C ILE A 165 5.56 8.03 8.85
N GLY A 166 5.41 9.36 8.92
CA GLY A 166 6.19 10.21 9.80
C GLY A 166 5.73 11.67 9.78
N ILE A 167 6.42 12.51 10.53
CA ILE A 167 6.18 13.96 10.54
C ILE A 167 6.54 14.51 9.16
N SER A 168 5.53 14.97 8.42
CA SER A 168 5.66 15.43 7.03
C SER A 168 6.24 14.39 6.07
N ASP A 169 6.16 13.10 6.40
CA ASP A 169 6.64 12.02 5.57
C ASP A 169 5.47 11.16 5.09
N ASN A 170 5.27 11.18 3.77
CA ASN A 170 4.16 10.54 3.08
C ASN A 170 4.71 9.59 2.02
N ILE A 171 3.97 8.50 1.80
CA ILE A 171 4.29 7.51 0.78
C ILE A 171 3.04 7.07 0.04
N ASN A 172 3.14 6.94 -1.28
CA ASN A 172 2.10 6.34 -2.10
C ASN A 172 2.25 4.80 -2.05
N ILE A 173 1.18 4.09 -1.69
CA ILE A 173 1.19 2.62 -1.53
C ILE A 173 0.54 1.86 -2.70
N ASN A 174 -0.26 2.51 -3.55
CA ASN A 174 -0.93 1.80 -4.64
C ASN A 174 -0.17 1.90 -5.95
N VAL A 175 -0.42 0.90 -6.79
CA VAL A 175 -0.06 0.88 -8.21
C VAL A 175 -1.38 0.92 -8.98
N THR A 176 -1.54 1.87 -9.89
CA THR A 176 -2.76 1.97 -10.68
C THR A 176 -2.75 0.93 -11.80
N GLY A 177 -3.91 0.32 -12.03
CA GLY A 177 -4.07 -0.69 -13.07
C GLY A 177 -3.83 -0.16 -14.48
N GLY A 178 -4.06 1.13 -14.74
CA GLY A 178 -3.70 1.78 -16.00
C GLY A 178 -2.21 1.75 -16.25
N ASP A 179 -1.40 2.11 -15.25
CA ASP A 179 0.06 2.12 -15.37
C ASP A 179 0.63 0.73 -15.69
N LEU A 180 0.05 -0.33 -15.10
CA LEU A 180 0.46 -1.72 -15.32
C LEU A 180 -0.11 -2.34 -16.61
N PHE A 181 -1.41 -2.24 -16.86
CA PHE A 181 -2.11 -2.97 -17.92
C PHE A 181 -2.34 -2.15 -19.20
N ASN A 182 -2.10 -0.83 -19.16
CA ASN A 182 -2.29 0.08 -20.30
C ASN A 182 -1.01 0.87 -20.66
N ALA A 183 0.16 0.27 -20.46
CA ALA A 183 1.48 0.81 -20.82
C ALA A 183 1.72 2.25 -20.33
N GLY A 184 1.30 2.56 -19.09
CA GLY A 184 1.48 3.88 -18.50
C GLY A 184 0.36 4.88 -18.74
N SER A 185 -0.67 4.52 -19.52
CA SER A 185 -1.85 5.36 -19.74
C SER A 185 -2.91 5.10 -18.67
N ASP A 186 -3.89 6.01 -18.55
CA ASP A 186 -5.02 5.81 -17.64
C ASP A 186 -5.85 4.57 -18.06
N ALA A 187 -6.47 3.91 -17.08
CA ALA A 187 -7.46 2.89 -17.37
C ALA A 187 -8.79 3.59 -17.64
N THR A 188 -9.31 3.47 -18.86
CA THR A 188 -10.58 4.10 -19.25
C THR A 188 -11.55 3.01 -19.67
N ALA A 189 -12.67 2.88 -18.98
CA ALA A 189 -13.74 1.98 -19.36
C ALA A 189 -14.49 2.56 -20.58
N PRO A 190 -14.90 1.72 -21.56
CA PRO A 190 -14.77 0.27 -21.64
C PRO A 190 -13.56 -0.19 -22.49
N LEU A 191 -12.50 0.62 -22.59
CA LEU A 191 -11.32 0.26 -23.39
C LEU A 191 -10.63 -0.98 -22.81
N LYS A 192 -9.96 -1.72 -23.68
CA LYS A 192 -9.13 -2.85 -23.29
C LYS A 192 -7.73 -2.32 -22.97
N GLY A 193 -7.09 -2.88 -21.95
CA GLY A 193 -5.70 -2.53 -21.66
C GLY A 193 -4.79 -3.02 -22.78
N LYS A 194 -3.80 -2.22 -23.19
CA LYS A 194 -2.83 -2.58 -24.24
C LYS A 194 -2.26 -3.99 -24.06
N LEU A 195 -1.91 -4.36 -22.82
CA LEU A 195 -1.37 -5.69 -22.53
C LEU A 195 -2.39 -6.82 -22.84
N PHE A 196 -3.68 -6.61 -22.65
CA PHE A 196 -4.70 -7.61 -23.02
C PHE A 196 -4.99 -7.60 -24.53
N GLU A 197 -4.93 -6.44 -25.18
CA GLU A 197 -4.99 -6.34 -26.63
C GLU A 197 -3.81 -7.08 -27.30
N ASP A 198 -2.61 -6.97 -26.74
CA ASP A 198 -1.42 -7.67 -27.23
C ASP A 198 -1.55 -9.19 -27.12
N PHE A 199 -2.12 -9.70 -26.02
CA PHE A 199 -2.44 -11.13 -25.89
C PHE A 199 -3.53 -11.58 -26.88
N ASP A 200 -4.56 -10.76 -27.12
CA ASP A 200 -5.60 -11.07 -28.09
C ASP A 200 -5.05 -11.10 -29.52
N ASN A 201 -4.16 -10.14 -29.86
CA ASN A 201 -3.45 -10.10 -31.13
C ASN A 201 -2.52 -11.31 -31.30
N TYR A 202 -1.86 -11.75 -30.22
CA TYR A 202 -1.04 -12.95 -30.24
C TYR A 202 -1.88 -14.21 -30.49
N ILE A 203 -3.01 -14.36 -29.80
CA ILE A 203 -3.96 -15.46 -30.05
C ILE A 203 -4.49 -15.42 -31.50
N ALA A 204 -4.79 -14.25 -32.03
CA ALA A 204 -5.21 -14.10 -33.42
C ALA A 204 -4.10 -14.47 -34.42
N ALA A 205 -2.85 -14.09 -34.14
CA ALA A 205 -1.68 -14.43 -34.96
C ALA A 205 -1.40 -15.94 -34.98
N LEU A 206 -1.62 -16.63 -33.85
CA LEU A 206 -1.53 -18.09 -33.78
C LEU A 206 -2.60 -18.77 -34.66
N ASN A 207 -3.80 -18.17 -34.78
CA ASN A 207 -4.85 -18.69 -35.65
C ASN A 207 -4.56 -18.48 -37.14
N SER A 208 -3.92 -17.37 -37.51
CA SER A 208 -3.58 -17.09 -38.91
C SER A 208 -2.33 -17.82 -39.40
N GLY A 209 -1.49 -18.32 -38.48
CA GLY A 209 -0.20 -18.94 -38.81
C GLY A 209 0.82 -17.95 -39.36
N ASP A 210 0.61 -16.64 -39.17
CA ASP A 210 1.49 -15.60 -39.69
C ASP A 210 2.68 -15.37 -38.75
N HIS A 211 3.86 -15.87 -39.15
CA HIS A 211 5.09 -15.74 -38.39
C HIS A 211 5.54 -14.29 -38.16
N SER A 212 5.16 -13.35 -39.04
CA SER A 212 5.46 -11.92 -38.84
C SER A 212 4.69 -11.38 -37.65
N LEU A 213 3.39 -11.67 -37.58
CA LEU A 213 2.53 -11.22 -36.48
C LEU A 213 2.92 -11.86 -35.15
N ILE A 214 3.43 -13.09 -35.16
CA ILE A 214 3.98 -13.74 -33.95
C ILE A 214 5.26 -13.01 -33.48
N SER A 215 6.11 -12.55 -34.40
CA SER A 215 7.30 -11.77 -34.05
C SER A 215 6.93 -10.40 -33.45
N ASP A 216 5.88 -9.77 -33.96
CA ASP A 216 5.35 -8.51 -33.41
C ASP A 216 4.81 -8.72 -31.98
N ALA A 217 4.16 -9.86 -31.73
CA ALA A 217 3.68 -10.23 -30.38
C ALA A 217 4.84 -10.40 -29.37
N ILE A 218 5.98 -10.97 -29.78
CA ILE A 218 7.17 -11.05 -28.91
C ILE A 218 7.64 -9.65 -28.51
N THR A 219 7.67 -8.72 -29.48
CA THR A 219 8.07 -7.33 -29.23
C THR A 219 7.12 -6.65 -28.25
N ALA A 220 5.81 -6.82 -28.43
CA ALA A 220 4.80 -6.29 -27.52
C ALA A 220 4.90 -6.88 -26.10
N ILE A 221 5.17 -8.19 -25.97
CA ILE A 221 5.40 -8.84 -24.67
C ILE A 221 6.66 -8.26 -24.00
N ASP A 222 7.75 -8.04 -24.75
CA ASP A 222 9.00 -7.46 -24.23
C ASP A 222 8.80 -5.99 -23.80
N GLU A 223 7.98 -5.20 -24.50
CA GLU A 223 7.56 -3.87 -24.06
C GLU A 223 6.80 -3.93 -22.74
N ASN A 224 5.77 -4.77 -22.65
CA ASN A 224 4.96 -4.96 -21.44
C ASN A 224 5.80 -5.44 -20.26
N PHE A 225 6.76 -6.33 -20.50
CA PHE A 225 7.71 -6.80 -19.48
C PHE A 225 8.60 -5.66 -18.98
N SER A 226 9.07 -4.79 -19.88
CA SER A 226 9.85 -3.60 -19.51
C SER A 226 9.03 -2.62 -18.65
N HIS A 227 7.76 -2.41 -18.97
CA HIS A 227 6.84 -1.62 -18.15
C HIS A 227 6.63 -2.24 -16.75
N LEU A 228 6.45 -3.56 -16.68
CA LEU A 228 6.36 -4.28 -15.40
C LEU A 228 7.62 -4.12 -14.56
N LEU A 229 8.80 -4.27 -15.15
CA LEU A 229 10.07 -4.11 -14.43
C LEU A 229 10.23 -2.70 -13.87
N ARG A 230 9.81 -1.66 -14.61
CA ARG A 230 9.80 -0.28 -14.13
C ARG A 230 8.92 -0.14 -12.88
N ILE A 231 7.69 -0.66 -12.93
CA ILE A 231 6.74 -0.59 -11.81
C ILE A 231 7.26 -1.38 -10.60
N ARG A 232 7.82 -2.57 -10.85
CA ARG A 232 8.41 -3.42 -9.82
C ARG A 232 9.60 -2.74 -9.13
N ALA A 233 10.45 -2.05 -9.89
CA ALA A 233 11.56 -1.27 -9.33
C ALA A 233 11.06 -0.12 -8.45
N ASP A 234 9.99 0.57 -8.87
CA ASP A 234 9.36 1.64 -8.09
C ASP A 234 8.73 1.10 -6.78
N VAL A 235 7.97 0.00 -6.85
CA VAL A 235 7.42 -0.70 -5.68
C VAL A 235 8.52 -1.15 -4.73
N GLY A 236 9.61 -1.73 -5.27
CA GLY A 236 10.77 -2.13 -4.47
C GLY A 236 11.45 -0.96 -3.76
N ALA A 237 11.58 0.19 -4.42
CA ALA A 237 12.13 1.39 -3.80
C ALA A 237 11.23 1.91 -2.66
N ARG A 238 9.91 1.89 -2.85
CA ARG A 238 8.92 2.25 -1.81
C ARG A 238 8.96 1.27 -0.63
N TYR A 239 9.07 -0.03 -0.90
CA TYR A 239 9.19 -1.08 0.11
C TYR A 239 10.45 -0.89 0.96
N ASN A 240 11.62 -0.70 0.34
CA ASN A 240 12.88 -0.46 1.05
C ASN A 240 12.80 0.80 1.92
N ARG A 241 12.16 1.86 1.42
CA ARG A 241 11.93 3.09 2.21
C ARG A 241 11.04 2.82 3.42
N LEU A 242 10.01 1.99 3.29
CA LEU A 242 9.14 1.61 4.42
C LEU A 242 9.89 0.78 5.47
N GLU A 243 10.74 -0.17 5.06
CA GLU A 243 11.58 -0.93 6.01
C GLU A 243 12.50 0.01 6.79
N LEU A 244 13.21 0.92 6.10
CA LEU A 244 14.06 1.91 6.76
C LEU A 244 13.28 2.83 7.70
N THR A 245 12.04 3.21 7.35
CA THR A 245 11.19 4.00 8.24
C THR A 245 10.68 3.17 9.42
N SER A 246 10.35 1.89 9.21
CA SER A 246 9.97 0.96 10.28
C SER A 246 11.08 0.85 11.33
N ASP A 247 12.32 0.64 10.89
CA ASP A 247 13.48 0.52 11.77
C ASP A 247 13.77 1.82 12.55
N ARG A 248 13.45 2.99 11.98
CA ARG A 248 13.60 4.28 12.66
C ARG A 248 12.52 4.56 13.71
N LEU A 249 11.36 3.93 13.60
CA LEU A 249 10.23 4.13 14.52
C LEU A 249 10.29 3.18 15.73
N ILE A 250 11.01 2.05 15.62
CA ILE A 250 11.25 1.08 16.70
C ILE A 250 12.23 1.66 17.73
#